data_AF-A0A1C3HNH8-F1
#
_entry.id   AF-A0A1C3HNH8-F1
#
_cell.length_a   1.000
_cell.length_b   1.000
_cell.length_c   1.000
_cell.angle_alpha   90.00
_cell.angle_beta   90.00
_cell.angle_gamma   90.00
#
_symmetry.space_group_name_H-M   'P 1'
#
loop_
_entity.id
_entity.type
_entity.pdbx_description
1 polymer ?
#
loop_
_entity_poly.entity_id
_entity_poly.type
_entity_poly.pdbx_seq_one_letter_code
_entity_poly.pdbx_strand_id
1 'polypeptide(L)'
;MQGKVALYLKNPLFLGAVAMTVLMLALMLMPATEAYAKDYFAKAKGDVKATFGAGSAVVYVIYFVEMLAALWMFIKSKSPAVFIGIVAVLLFVNVVTGLF
;
A
#
# COMPACT_ATOMS: atom_id res chain seq x y z
N MET A 1 -8.36 22.22 -53.61
CA MET A 1 -7.14 21.96 -52.81
C MET A 1 -6.89 20.47 -52.47
N GLN A 2 -7.81 19.55 -52.80
CA GLN A 2 -7.73 18.11 -52.45
C GLN A 2 -6.68 17.28 -53.23
N GLY A 3 -6.25 17.72 -54.42
CA GLY A 3 -5.41 16.89 -55.30
C GLY A 3 -3.94 16.76 -54.87
N LYS A 4 -3.38 17.74 -54.16
CA LYS A 4 -1.97 17.72 -53.75
C LYS A 4 -1.74 16.76 -52.58
N VAL A 5 -2.66 16.70 -51.62
CA VAL A 5 -2.58 15.82 -50.44
C VAL A 5 -2.60 14.35 -50.85
N ALA A 6 -3.47 13.98 -51.80
CA ALA A 6 -3.52 12.62 -52.33
C ALA A 6 -2.24 12.20 -53.07
N LEU A 7 -1.53 13.14 -53.67
CA LEU A 7 -0.24 12.89 -54.34
C LEU A 7 0.89 12.65 -53.32
N TYR A 8 0.90 13.42 -52.23
CA TYR A 8 1.87 13.22 -51.13
C TYR A 8 1.69 11.88 -50.42
N LEU A 9 0.44 11.43 -50.23
CA LEU A 9 0.14 10.12 -49.61
C LEU A 9 0.54 8.92 -50.48
N LYS A 10 0.70 9.09 -51.80
CA LYS A 10 1.20 8.06 -52.72
C LYS A 10 2.73 8.02 -52.82
N ASN A 11 3.44 9.01 -52.27
CA ASN A 11 4.90 9.03 -52.26
C ASN A 11 5.41 8.16 -51.08
N PRO A 12 6.13 7.06 -51.34
CA PRO A 12 6.53 6.11 -50.30
C PRO A 12 7.49 6.72 -49.27
N LEU A 13 8.31 7.71 -49.66
CA LEU A 13 9.21 8.42 -48.75
C LEU A 13 8.44 9.33 -47.80
N PHE A 14 7.45 10.06 -48.31
CA PHE A 14 6.63 10.96 -47.50
C PHE A 14 5.74 10.16 -46.54
N LEU A 15 5.13 9.07 -47.02
CA LEU A 15 4.32 8.18 -46.20
C LEU A 15 5.15 7.51 -45.09
N GLY A 16 6.38 7.07 -45.41
CA GLY A 16 7.32 6.53 -44.43
C GLY A 16 7.72 7.54 -43.35
N ALA A 17 7.98 8.79 -43.74
CA ALA A 17 8.31 9.86 -42.80
C ALA A 17 7.14 10.20 -41.85
N VAL A 18 5.91 10.24 -42.37
CA VAL A 18 4.70 10.45 -41.56
C VAL A 18 4.45 9.27 -40.62
N ALA A 19 4.62 8.04 -41.09
CA ALA A 19 4.50 6.84 -40.25
C ALA A 19 5.53 6.83 -39.12
N MET A 20 6.78 7.21 -39.40
CA MET A 20 7.84 7.28 -38.38
C MET A 20 7.58 8.39 -37.36
N THR A 21 7.08 9.55 -37.77
CA THR A 21 6.73 10.63 -36.83
C THR A 21 5.56 10.24 -35.94
N VAL A 22 4.53 9.59 -36.48
CA VAL A 22 3.41 9.06 -35.68
C VAL A 22 3.88 7.99 -34.69
N LEU A 23 4.76 7.09 -35.12
CA LEU A 23 5.33 6.05 -34.24
C LEU A 23 6.14 6.65 -33.07
N MET A 24 6.97 7.65 -33.36
CA MET A 24 7.77 8.32 -32.31
C MET A 24 6.87 9.09 -31.34
N LEU A 25 5.82 9.75 -31.84
CA LEU A 25 4.83 10.42 -30.99
C LEU A 25 4.08 9.42 -30.12
N ALA A 26 3.71 8.27 -30.67
CA ALA A 26 3.07 7.18 -29.92
C ALA A 26 3.99 6.63 -28.83
N LEU A 27 5.29 6.47 -29.11
CA LEU A 27 6.30 6.04 -28.12
C LEU A 27 6.49 7.06 -26.99
N MET A 28 6.44 8.36 -27.28
CA MET A 28 6.51 9.42 -26.26
C MET A 28 5.27 9.49 -25.37
N LEU A 29 4.12 9.01 -25.86
CA LEU A 29 2.87 8.93 -25.10
C LEU A 29 2.74 7.64 -24.30
N MET A 30 3.61 6.64 -24.52
CA MET A 30 3.65 5.47 -23.67
C MET A 30 4.16 5.90 -22.29
N PRO A 31 3.47 5.55 -21.20
CA PRO A 31 3.96 5.85 -19.87
C PRO A 31 5.33 5.19 -19.71
N ALA A 32 6.38 6.00 -19.55
CA ALA A 32 7.68 5.51 -19.17
C ALA A 32 7.48 4.72 -17.87
N THR A 33 7.65 3.40 -17.94
CA THR A 33 7.69 2.58 -16.74
C THR A 33 9.05 2.85 -16.13
N GLU A 34 9.12 3.92 -15.36
CA GLU A 34 10.30 4.32 -14.61
C GLU A 34 10.75 3.11 -13.78
N ALA A 35 11.83 2.47 -14.20
CA ALA A 35 12.46 1.37 -13.49
C ALA A 35 13.23 1.93 -12.29
N TYR A 36 12.50 2.54 -11.35
CA TYR A 36 13.04 2.88 -10.04
C TYR A 36 13.48 1.58 -9.38
N ALA A 37 14.73 1.50 -8.95
CA ALA A 37 15.22 0.44 -8.07
C ALA A 37 14.43 0.50 -6.75
N LYS A 38 13.30 -0.22 -6.69
CA LYS A 38 12.51 -0.37 -5.47
C LYS A 38 13.22 -1.38 -4.59
N ASP A 39 13.69 -0.92 -3.43
CA ASP A 39 14.13 -1.82 -2.38
C ASP A 39 12.95 -2.74 -1.99
N TYR A 40 13.10 -4.04 -2.28
CA TYR A 40 12.10 -5.04 -1.97
C TYR A 40 11.86 -5.17 -0.46
N PHE A 41 12.86 -4.88 0.37
CA PHE A 41 12.73 -4.91 1.83
C PHE A 41 11.99 -3.69 2.39
N ALA A 42 11.92 -2.58 1.66
CA ALA A 42 11.13 -1.43 2.05
C ALA A 42 9.63 -1.77 2.16
N LYS A 43 9.14 -2.67 1.29
CA LYS A 43 7.76 -3.17 1.35
C LYS A 43 7.53 -4.09 2.54
N ALA A 44 8.50 -4.94 2.87
CA ALA A 44 8.40 -5.87 4.00
C ALA A 44 8.16 -5.14 5.34
N LYS A 45 8.81 -4.00 5.56
CA LYS A 45 8.56 -3.16 6.75
C LYS A 45 7.12 -2.61 6.79
N GLY A 46 6.59 -2.21 5.64
CA GLY A 46 5.21 -1.75 5.50
C GLY A 46 4.19 -2.84 5.83
N ASP A 47 4.42 -4.06 5.34
CA ASP A 47 3.52 -5.21 5.55
C ASP A 47 3.51 -5.65 7.03
N VAL A 48 4.67 -5.63 7.71
CA VAL A 48 4.76 -5.88 9.16
C VAL A 48 3.97 -4.82 9.93
N LYS A 49 4.12 -3.54 9.59
CA LYS A 49 3.39 -2.45 10.24
C LYS A 49 1.88 -2.55 10.00
N ALA A 50 1.45 -2.95 8.82
CA ALA A 50 0.03 -3.17 8.53
C ALA A 50 -0.56 -4.33 9.35
N THR A 51 0.24 -5.36 9.61
CA THR A 51 -0.21 -6.57 10.32
C THR A 51 -0.23 -6.41 11.84
N PHE A 52 0.76 -5.70 12.40
CA PHE A 52 0.96 -5.59 13.85
C PHE A 52 0.87 -4.16 14.40
N GLY A 53 0.64 -3.17 13.54
CA GLY A 53 0.56 -1.77 13.93
C GLY A 53 -0.69 -1.42 14.72
N ALA A 54 -0.73 -0.19 15.23
CA ALA A 54 -1.89 0.36 15.92
C ALA A 54 -3.11 0.32 15.01
N GLY A 55 -4.20 -0.30 15.47
CA GLY A 55 -5.43 -0.50 14.69
C GLY A 55 -5.43 -1.75 13.79
N SER A 56 -4.39 -2.59 13.83
CA SER A 56 -4.40 -3.88 13.15
C SER A 56 -5.35 -4.89 13.79
N ALA A 57 -5.80 -5.87 13.00
CA ALA A 57 -6.65 -6.95 13.49
C ALA A 57 -6.02 -7.72 14.66
N VAL A 58 -4.69 -7.90 14.66
CA VAL A 58 -3.96 -8.56 15.75
C VAL A 58 -4.13 -7.79 17.07
N VAL A 59 -3.98 -6.47 17.03
CA VAL A 59 -4.17 -5.60 18.22
C VAL A 59 -5.60 -5.69 18.75
N TYR A 60 -6.60 -5.69 17.85
CA TYR A 60 -8.00 -5.85 18.26
C TYR A 60 -8.28 -7.20 18.93
N VAL A 61 -7.69 -8.29 18.42
CA VAL A 61 -7.82 -9.62 19.03
C VAL A 61 -7.22 -9.63 20.43
N ILE A 62 -6.05 -9.00 20.64
CA ILE A 62 -5.43 -8.91 21.98
C ILE A 62 -6.37 -8.20 22.96
N TYR A 63 -6.96 -7.06 22.57
CA TYR A 63 -7.92 -6.36 23.43
C TYR A 63 -9.16 -7.20 23.76
N PHE A 64 -9.66 -7.95 22.78
CA PHE A 64 -10.82 -8.80 22.98
C PHE A 64 -10.54 -9.94 23.96
N VAL A 65 -9.40 -10.61 23.80
CA VAL A 65 -8.97 -11.70 24.70
C VAL A 65 -8.72 -11.18 26.12
N GLU A 66 -8.04 -10.04 26.27
CA GLU A 66 -7.79 -9.44 27.59
C GLU A 66 -9.11 -9.10 28.30
N MET A 67 -10.09 -8.56 27.58
CA MET A 67 -11.39 -8.23 28.16
C MET A 67 -12.13 -9.50 28.66
N LEU A 68 -12.11 -10.58 27.88
CA LEU A 68 -12.70 -11.86 28.29
C LEU A 68 -11.97 -12.47 29.49
N ALA A 69 -10.63 -12.42 29.50
CA ALA A 69 -9.81 -12.91 30.59
C ALA A 69 -10.04 -12.12 31.88
N ALA A 70 -10.12 -10.78 31.78
CA ALA A 70 -10.40 -9.91 32.91
C ALA A 70 -11.78 -10.16 33.50
N LEU A 71 -12.81 -10.33 32.65
CA LEU A 71 -14.16 -10.69 33.11
C LEU A 71 -14.19 -12.03 33.85
N TRP A 72 -13.56 -13.07 33.27
CA TRP A 72 -13.51 -14.39 33.87
C TRP A 72 -12.76 -14.38 35.22
N MET A 73 -11.60 -13.71 35.26
CA MET A 73 -10.83 -13.54 36.51
C MET A 73 -11.58 -12.69 37.54
N PHE A 74 -12.31 -11.66 37.13
CA PHE A 74 -13.12 -10.85 38.05
C PHE A 74 -14.24 -11.69 38.69
N ILE A 75 -14.90 -12.55 37.93
CA ILE A 75 -15.94 -13.44 38.46
C ILE A 75 -15.40 -14.33 39.59
N LYS A 76 -14.18 -14.87 39.42
CA LYS A 76 -13.55 -15.80 40.37
C LYS A 76 -12.90 -15.08 41.55
N SER A 77 -12.13 -14.02 41.29
CA SER A 77 -11.34 -13.32 42.32
C SER A 77 -12.13 -12.25 43.07
N LYS A 78 -13.23 -11.75 42.49
CA LYS A 78 -14.01 -10.60 42.98
C LYS A 78 -13.17 -9.34 43.24
N SER A 79 -11.98 -9.26 42.67
CA SER A 79 -11.05 -8.15 42.88
C SER A 79 -11.09 -7.20 41.67
N PRO A 80 -11.35 -5.89 41.86
CA PRO A 80 -11.29 -4.93 40.78
C PRO A 80 -9.86 -4.70 40.25
N ALA A 81 -8.82 -5.16 40.98
CA ALA A 81 -7.43 -5.03 40.56
C ALA A 81 -7.13 -5.73 39.22
N VAL A 82 -7.95 -6.72 38.83
CA VAL A 82 -7.81 -7.43 37.55
C VAL A 82 -7.90 -6.46 36.35
N PHE A 83 -8.67 -5.37 36.46
CA PHE A 83 -8.80 -4.38 35.38
C PHE A 83 -7.55 -3.53 35.14
N ILE A 84 -6.57 -3.55 36.06
CA ILE A 84 -5.26 -2.91 35.85
C ILE A 84 -4.53 -3.58 34.67
N GLY A 85 -4.77 -4.87 34.43
CA GLY A 85 -4.25 -5.61 33.26
C GLY A 85 -4.62 -4.95 31.93
N ILE A 86 -5.86 -4.46 31.81
CA ILE A 86 -6.33 -3.75 30.61
C ILE A 86 -5.49 -2.50 30.35
N VAL A 87 -5.20 -1.71 31.39
CA VAL A 87 -4.36 -0.51 31.27
C VAL A 87 -2.93 -0.89 30.86
N ALA A 88 -2.40 -1.97 31.43
CA ALA A 88 -1.07 -2.47 31.06
C ALA A 88 -0.99 -2.89 29.58
N VAL A 89 -2.01 -3.58 29.06
CA VAL A 89 -2.09 -3.98 27.65
C VAL A 89 -2.16 -2.75 26.73
N LEU A 90 -2.94 -1.72 27.09
CA LEU A 90 -3.02 -0.47 26.32
C LEU A 90 -1.67 0.25 26.24
N LEU A 91 -0.95 0.34 27.36
CA LEU A 91 0.39 0.95 27.39
C LEU A 91 1.39 0.11 26.58
N PHE A 92 1.34 -1.21 26.72
CA PHE A 92 2.21 -2.12 25.97
C PHE A 92 2.02 -1.96 24.45
N VAL A 93 0.77 -1.97 23.96
CA VAL A 93 0.50 -1.79 22.53
C VAL A 93 1.00 -0.44 22.02
N ASN A 94 0.79 0.64 22.78
CA ASN A 94 1.27 1.97 22.38
C ASN A 94 2.80 2.04 22.31
N VAL A 95 3.51 1.46 23.28
CA VAL A 95 4.98 1.44 23.28
C VAL A 95 5.49 0.58 22.13
N VAL A 96 4.97 -0.64 21.99
CA VAL A 96 5.43 -1.60 20.99
C VAL A 96 5.19 -1.09 19.57
N THR A 97 3.99 -0.58 19.28
CA THR A 97 3.69 -0.02 17.95
C THR A 97 4.46 1.27 17.64
N GLY A 98 4.90 2.00 18.67
CA GLY A 98 5.78 3.17 18.54
C GLY A 98 7.23 2.82 18.17
N LEU A 99 7.64 1.55 18.32
CA LEU A 99 9.01 1.10 17.99
C LEU A 99 9.24 0.83 16.49
N PHE A 100 8.19 0.82 15.65
CA PHE A 100 8.31 0.44 14.24
C PHE A 100 7.51 1.30 13.21
#